data_AF-A0A397JBY2-F1
#
_entry.id   AF-A0A397JBY2-F1
#
_cell.length_a   1.000
_cell.length_b   1.000
_cell.length_c   1.000
_cell.angle_alpha   90.00
_cell.angle_beta   90.00
_cell.angle_gamma   90.00
#
_symmetry.space_group_name_H-M   'P 1'
#
loop_
_entity.id
_entity.type
_entity.pdbx_description
1 polymer ?
#
loop_
_entity_poly.entity_id
_entity_poly.type
_entity_poly.pdbx_seq_one_letter_code
_entity_poly.pdbx_strand_id
1 'polypeptide(L)'
;MHHLDLGLYHYQIEFTKELLSKSSIDKFNRRIAEIPRHPGLKIFAEGLQSIARLTANEFRDLMKVMVFVVDNLHNKDLSEVYVKWNEMYLLSRLETFKESDLKIFQKAIDNWVNLFIKLFQNISGLKFPKLHSWNIDLKIDGKRIWFYPRISTVICDWPEACTFSLTYKSSNSNYPCHFCLVSKDNLANTCLRKNQAVLRNKENMKKYYDNDTTKEASLEPVYNYFWDIP
;
A
#
# COMPACT_ATOMS: atom_id res chain seq x y z
N MET A 1 -2.89 2.15 -3.39
CA MET A 1 -3.70 1.48 -2.38
C MET A 1 -3.28 0.02 -2.09
N HIS A 2 -2.34 -0.59 -2.82
CA HIS A 2 -2.08 -2.04 -2.69
C HIS A 2 -1.19 -2.54 -1.53
N HIS A 3 -0.25 -1.74 -0.99
CA HIS A 3 0.74 -2.25 -0.01
C HIS A 3 0.20 -2.43 1.41
N LEU A 4 -0.90 -1.79 1.79
CA LEU A 4 -1.57 -2.10 3.06
C LEU A 4 -2.19 -3.50 2.96
N ASP A 5 -3.18 -3.64 2.08
CA ASP A 5 -3.97 -4.85 1.85
C ASP A 5 -3.08 -6.09 1.60
N LEU A 6 -2.16 -6.03 0.62
CA LEU A 6 -1.33 -7.18 0.19
C LEU A 6 -0.01 -7.32 0.98
N GLY A 7 0.38 -6.29 1.72
CA GLY A 7 1.74 -6.14 2.23
C GLY A 7 1.91 -6.64 3.64
N LEU A 8 1.61 -5.77 4.60
CA LEU A 8 1.79 -6.01 6.04
C LEU A 8 0.62 -6.80 6.62
N TYR A 9 -0.61 -6.60 6.13
CA TYR A 9 -1.77 -7.34 6.64
C TYR A 9 -1.67 -8.85 6.40
N HIS A 10 -1.15 -9.25 5.23
CA HIS A 10 -0.81 -10.64 4.94
C HIS A 10 0.15 -11.22 5.98
N TYR A 11 1.27 -10.53 6.29
CA TYR A 11 2.21 -10.97 7.33
C TYR A 11 1.59 -11.00 8.72
N GLN A 12 0.72 -10.03 9.06
CA GLN A 12 -0.01 -10.05 10.34
C GLN A 12 -0.83 -11.33 10.51
N ILE A 13 -1.47 -11.81 9.44
CA ILE A 13 -2.23 -13.05 9.47
C ILE A 13 -1.33 -14.29 9.53
N GLU A 14 -0.26 -14.37 8.73
CA GLU A 14 0.67 -15.51 8.80
C GLU A 14 1.36 -15.59 10.17
N PHE A 15 1.87 -14.49 10.72
CA PHE A 15 2.41 -14.46 12.09
C PHE A 15 1.34 -14.75 13.15
N THR A 16 0.07 -14.43 12.91
CA THR A 16 -1.02 -14.86 13.79
C THR A 16 -1.20 -16.37 13.75
N LYS A 17 -1.14 -17.02 12.58
CA LYS A 17 -1.18 -18.50 12.50
C LYS A 17 0.01 -19.13 13.24
N GLU A 18 1.21 -18.56 13.11
CA GLU A 18 2.42 -19.04 13.79
C GLU A 18 2.38 -18.80 15.32
N LEU A 19 1.70 -17.73 15.79
CA LEU A 19 1.52 -17.41 17.22
C LEU A 19 0.52 -18.35 17.92
N LEU A 20 -0.45 -18.89 17.17
CA LEU A 20 -1.54 -19.69 17.73
C LEU A 20 -1.14 -21.17 17.89
N SER A 21 -1.59 -21.78 18.99
CA SER A 21 -1.52 -23.23 19.15
C SER A 21 -2.42 -23.95 18.13
N LYS A 22 -2.15 -25.24 17.87
CA LYS A 22 -2.94 -26.04 16.92
C LYS A 22 -4.46 -25.99 17.18
N SER A 23 -4.88 -26.08 18.44
CA SER A 23 -6.31 -25.97 18.81
C SER A 23 -6.89 -24.57 18.61
N SER A 24 -6.10 -23.51 18.78
CA SER A 24 -6.51 -22.14 18.44
C SER A 24 -6.55 -21.90 16.92
N ILE A 25 -5.66 -22.54 16.14
CA ILE A 25 -5.71 -22.51 14.66
C ILE A 25 -6.97 -23.21 14.14
N ASP A 26 -7.36 -24.36 14.70
CA ASP A 26 -8.61 -25.04 14.34
C ASP A 26 -9.84 -24.16 14.65
N LYS A 27 -9.81 -23.42 15.77
CA LYS A 27 -10.85 -22.45 16.15
C LYS A 27 -10.85 -21.20 15.23
N PHE A 28 -9.68 -20.71 14.84
CA PHE A 28 -9.51 -19.61 13.86
C PHE A 28 -10.11 -19.99 12.51
N ASN A 29 -9.74 -21.14 11.96
CA ASN A 29 -10.23 -21.65 10.68
C ASN A 29 -11.75 -21.91 10.72
N ARG A 30 -12.26 -22.47 11.83
CA ARG A 30 -13.70 -22.69 12.01
C ARG A 30 -14.48 -21.38 12.03
N ARG A 31 -14.05 -20.40 12.83
CA ARG A 31 -14.69 -19.07 12.87
C ARG A 31 -14.71 -18.39 11.51
N ILE A 32 -13.64 -18.54 10.73
CA ILE A 32 -13.59 -18.06 9.33
C ILE A 32 -14.67 -18.74 8.47
N ALA A 33 -14.83 -20.06 8.56
CA ALA A 33 -15.83 -20.80 7.80
C ALA A 33 -17.28 -20.53 8.26
N GLU A 34 -17.46 -20.18 9.54
CA GLU A 34 -18.75 -19.85 10.16
C GLU A 34 -19.25 -18.42 9.87
N ILE A 35 -18.41 -17.54 9.30
CA ILE A 35 -18.84 -16.18 8.91
C ILE A 35 -20.02 -16.28 7.94
N PRO A 36 -21.17 -15.63 8.23
CA PRO A 36 -22.32 -15.62 7.34
C PRO A 36 -21.91 -15.15 5.95
N ARG A 37 -22.16 -15.98 4.94
CA ARG A 37 -21.78 -15.74 3.55
C ARG A 37 -22.63 -14.60 2.97
N HIS A 38 -22.22 -13.37 3.22
CA HIS A 38 -22.81 -12.20 2.57
C HIS A 38 -22.63 -12.30 1.05
N PRO A 39 -23.65 -11.98 0.24
CA PRO A 39 -23.50 -11.86 -1.22
C PRO A 39 -22.32 -10.93 -1.55
N GLY A 40 -21.27 -11.49 -2.17
CA GLY A 40 -20.01 -10.79 -2.47
C GLY A 40 -18.77 -11.34 -1.75
N LEU A 41 -18.91 -12.01 -0.60
CA LEU A 41 -17.77 -12.53 0.18
C LEU A 41 -17.28 -13.89 -0.39
N LYS A 42 -16.30 -13.85 -1.30
CA LYS A 42 -15.78 -15.03 -2.03
C LYS A 42 -14.90 -16.01 -1.22
N ILE A 43 -14.53 -15.68 0.01
CA ILE A 43 -13.22 -16.07 0.55
C ILE A 43 -13.17 -17.52 1.10
N PHE A 44 -14.30 -18.16 1.43
CA PHE A 44 -14.31 -19.31 2.37
C PHE A 44 -15.07 -20.56 1.90
N ALA A 45 -14.76 -21.07 0.71
CA ALA A 45 -15.18 -22.43 0.30
C ALA A 45 -14.32 -23.53 0.97
N GLU A 46 -12.99 -23.32 1.05
CA GLU A 46 -12.01 -24.31 1.55
C GLU A 46 -11.08 -23.75 2.65
N GLY A 47 -11.46 -22.62 3.26
CA GLY A 47 -10.68 -21.93 4.29
C GLY A 47 -9.55 -21.03 3.76
N LEU A 48 -8.67 -20.57 4.66
CA LEU A 48 -7.71 -19.49 4.38
C LEU A 48 -6.39 -19.98 3.75
N GLN A 49 -6.46 -20.92 2.80
CA GLN A 49 -5.28 -21.64 2.30
C GLN A 49 -4.39 -20.86 1.31
N SER A 50 -4.85 -19.77 0.70
CA SER A 50 -3.98 -18.90 -0.13
C SER A 50 -4.29 -17.41 -0.02
N ILE A 51 -3.88 -16.80 1.10
CA ILE A 51 -3.96 -15.33 1.30
C ILE A 51 -3.26 -14.57 0.17
N ALA A 52 -2.19 -15.14 -0.40
CA ALA A 52 -1.43 -14.59 -1.52
C ALA A 52 -2.23 -14.39 -2.84
N ARG A 53 -3.47 -14.88 -2.92
CA ARG A 53 -4.32 -14.77 -4.12
C ARG A 53 -5.57 -13.91 -3.95
N LEU A 54 -5.75 -13.28 -2.79
CA LEU A 54 -6.91 -12.42 -2.54
C LEU A 54 -6.79 -11.09 -3.31
N THR A 55 -7.90 -10.70 -3.94
CA THR A 55 -8.08 -9.36 -4.50
C THR A 55 -8.14 -8.30 -3.39
N ALA A 56 -7.91 -7.04 -3.73
CA ALA A 56 -8.04 -5.95 -2.77
C ALA A 56 -9.45 -5.87 -2.15
N ASN A 57 -10.51 -6.27 -2.88
CA ASN A 57 -11.87 -6.31 -2.35
C ASN A 57 -11.99 -7.38 -1.25
N GLU A 58 -11.51 -8.60 -1.51
CA GLU A 58 -11.53 -9.70 -0.55
C GLU A 58 -10.66 -9.40 0.68
N PHE A 59 -9.50 -8.75 0.51
CA PHE A 59 -8.71 -8.26 1.65
C PHE A 59 -9.47 -7.25 2.51
N ARG A 60 -10.22 -6.31 1.91
CA ARG A 60 -11.01 -5.34 2.67
C ARG A 60 -12.15 -5.98 3.44
N ASP A 61 -12.77 -7.02 2.89
CA ASP A 61 -13.79 -7.77 3.63
C ASP A 61 -13.17 -8.64 4.73
N LEU A 62 -11.98 -9.21 4.48
CA LEU A 62 -11.20 -9.93 5.49
C LEU A 62 -10.86 -9.03 6.69
N MET A 63 -10.44 -7.78 6.45
CA MET A 63 -10.16 -6.78 7.51
C MET A 63 -11.35 -6.53 8.44
N LYS A 64 -12.58 -6.47 7.90
CA LYS A 64 -13.80 -6.26 8.70
C LYS A 64 -14.08 -7.42 9.64
N VAL A 65 -13.86 -8.66 9.18
CA VAL A 65 -14.23 -9.88 9.93
C VAL A 65 -13.12 -10.37 10.86
N MET A 66 -11.85 -10.13 10.52
CA MET A 66 -10.72 -10.75 11.21
C MET A 66 -10.62 -10.37 12.69
N VAL A 67 -11.03 -9.16 13.07
CA VAL A 67 -11.08 -8.73 14.49
C VAL A 67 -11.91 -9.72 15.32
N PHE A 68 -13.07 -10.15 14.82
CA PHE A 68 -13.93 -11.15 15.47
C PHE A 68 -13.36 -12.56 15.39
N VAL A 69 -12.65 -12.89 14.30
CA VAL A 69 -12.00 -14.21 14.13
C VAL A 69 -10.91 -14.40 15.19
N VAL A 70 -10.05 -13.41 15.43
CA VAL A 70 -8.92 -13.51 16.38
C VAL A 70 -9.32 -13.25 17.84
N ASP A 71 -10.51 -12.72 18.08
CA ASP A 71 -10.96 -12.34 19.42
C ASP A 71 -10.91 -13.50 20.42
N ASN A 72 -10.24 -13.32 21.55
CA ASN A 72 -10.06 -14.36 22.57
C ASN A 72 -9.46 -15.69 22.01
N LEU A 73 -8.57 -15.62 21.00
CA LEU A 73 -7.73 -16.77 20.57
C LEU A 73 -6.35 -16.83 21.22
N HIS A 74 -5.85 -15.70 21.72
CA HIS A 74 -4.56 -15.59 22.41
C HIS A 74 -4.70 -14.62 23.60
N ASN A 75 -4.16 -13.41 23.50
CA ASN A 75 -4.31 -12.33 24.48
C ASN A 75 -5.14 -11.18 23.88
N LYS A 76 -5.45 -10.15 24.69
CA LYS A 76 -6.18 -8.96 24.22
C LYS A 76 -5.41 -8.16 23.16
N ASP A 77 -4.07 -8.15 23.25
CA ASP A 77 -3.21 -7.47 22.28
C ASP A 77 -3.43 -8.00 20.85
N LEU A 78 -3.73 -9.30 20.70
CA LEU A 78 -3.99 -9.91 19.39
C LEU A 78 -5.25 -9.36 18.72
N SER A 79 -6.37 -9.12 19.40
CA SER A 79 -7.51 -8.46 18.75
C SER A 79 -7.25 -6.97 18.54
N GLU A 80 -6.58 -6.32 19.48
CA GLU A 80 -6.20 -4.91 19.41
C GLU A 80 -5.29 -4.59 18.19
N VAL A 81 -4.36 -5.47 17.80
CA VAL A 81 -3.48 -5.22 16.62
C VAL A 81 -4.25 -5.24 15.30
N TYR A 82 -5.36 -5.97 15.21
CA TYR A 82 -6.27 -5.91 14.06
C TYR A 82 -7.20 -4.69 14.11
N VAL A 83 -7.63 -4.25 15.30
CA VAL A 83 -8.38 -2.98 15.46
C VAL A 83 -7.49 -1.80 15.05
N LYS A 84 -6.26 -1.73 15.54
CA LYS A 84 -5.27 -0.69 15.20
C LYS A 84 -4.91 -0.69 13.71
N TRP A 85 -4.84 -1.87 13.08
CA TRP A 85 -4.73 -1.96 11.62
C TRP A 85 -5.93 -1.33 10.90
N ASN A 86 -7.16 -1.64 11.33
CA ASN A 86 -8.37 -1.07 10.74
C ASN A 86 -8.46 0.45 10.94
N GLU A 87 -8.03 0.97 12.09
CA GLU A 87 -7.90 2.43 12.34
C GLU A 87 -6.93 3.08 11.33
N MET A 88 -5.73 2.52 11.16
CA MET A 88 -4.76 3.00 10.15
C MET A 88 -5.33 2.93 8.74
N TYR A 89 -6.00 1.84 8.38
CA TYR A 89 -6.60 1.69 7.06
C TYR A 89 -7.67 2.75 6.81
N LEU A 90 -8.57 3.01 7.78
CA LEU A 90 -9.60 4.04 7.66
C LEU A 90 -8.99 5.44 7.51
N LEU A 91 -7.95 5.76 8.30
CA LEU A 91 -7.20 7.01 8.16
C LEU A 91 -6.52 7.13 6.78
N SER A 92 -5.98 6.05 6.23
CA SER A 92 -5.37 6.04 4.89
C SER A 92 -6.36 6.28 3.74
N ARG A 93 -7.67 6.16 4.02
CA ARG A 93 -8.76 6.30 3.03
C ARG A 93 -9.40 7.68 2.99
N LEU A 94 -8.92 8.64 3.80
CA LEU A 94 -9.36 10.04 3.72
C LEU A 94 -9.04 10.62 2.33
N GLU A 95 -10.03 11.27 1.71
CA GLU A 95 -9.86 11.91 0.38
C GLU A 95 -8.91 13.12 0.43
N THR A 96 -8.87 13.81 1.58
CA THR A 96 -7.96 14.91 1.85
C THR A 96 -7.40 14.79 3.27
N PHE A 97 -6.17 15.29 3.48
CA PHE A 97 -5.45 15.17 4.74
C PHE A 97 -4.91 16.52 5.20
N LYS A 98 -5.37 17.00 6.35
CA LYS A 98 -4.78 18.14 7.07
C LYS A 98 -3.51 17.67 7.80
N GLU A 99 -2.66 18.61 8.19
CA GLU A 99 -1.45 18.31 8.98
C GLU A 99 -1.77 17.63 10.34
N SER A 100 -2.91 17.96 10.94
CA SER A 100 -3.46 17.26 12.12
C SER A 100 -3.66 15.78 11.87
N ASP A 101 -4.19 15.43 10.70
CA ASP A 101 -4.63 14.08 10.36
C ASP A 101 -3.41 13.18 10.12
N LEU A 102 -2.29 13.78 9.70
CA LEU A 102 -0.99 13.12 9.61
C LEU A 102 -0.38 12.84 10.98
N LYS A 103 -0.52 13.76 11.94
CA LYS A 103 -0.06 13.55 13.32
C LYS A 103 -0.87 12.44 13.99
N ILE A 104 -2.17 12.35 13.68
CA ILE A 104 -3.04 11.25 14.09
C ILE A 104 -2.63 9.95 13.41
N PHE A 105 -2.41 9.96 12.09
CA PHE A 105 -2.04 8.75 11.34
C PHE A 105 -0.65 8.24 11.75
N GLN A 106 0.33 9.12 11.95
CA GLN A 106 1.63 8.76 12.53
C GLN A 106 1.47 8.09 13.89
N LYS A 107 0.68 8.66 14.80
CA LYS A 107 0.41 8.06 16.11
C LYS A 107 -0.31 6.70 16.00
N ALA A 108 -1.22 6.52 15.03
CA ALA A 108 -1.85 5.24 14.77
C ALA A 108 -0.84 4.18 14.28
N ILE A 109 0.09 4.57 13.40
CA ILE A 109 1.22 3.75 12.96
C ILE A 109 2.12 3.39 14.14
N ASP A 110 2.55 4.36 14.94
CA ASP A 110 3.40 4.12 16.11
C ASP A 110 2.74 3.13 17.09
N ASN A 111 1.46 3.32 17.39
CA ASN A 111 0.70 2.43 18.26
C ASN A 111 0.59 1.01 17.69
N TRP A 112 0.28 0.88 16.39
CA TRP A 112 0.19 -0.42 15.72
C TRP A 112 1.55 -1.12 15.66
N VAL A 113 2.62 -0.42 15.27
CA VAL A 113 3.98 -0.97 15.18
C VAL A 113 4.46 -1.48 16.53
N ASN A 114 4.27 -0.69 17.60
CA ASN A 114 4.65 -1.12 18.96
C ASN A 114 3.92 -2.41 19.37
N LEU A 115 2.63 -2.51 19.07
CA LEU A 115 1.81 -3.68 19.40
C LEU A 115 2.15 -4.90 18.54
N PHE A 116 2.40 -4.68 17.25
CA PHE A 116 2.82 -5.69 16.28
C PHE A 116 4.19 -6.28 16.64
N ILE A 117 5.17 -5.44 16.99
CA ILE A 117 6.48 -5.89 17.48
C ILE A 117 6.31 -6.67 18.78
N LYS A 118 5.56 -6.15 19.77
CA LYS A 118 5.29 -6.83 21.05
C LYS A 118 4.76 -8.26 20.87
N LEU A 119 3.85 -8.47 19.91
CA LEU A 119 3.27 -9.78 19.59
C LEU A 119 4.21 -10.69 18.79
N PHE A 120 4.84 -10.17 17.73
CA PHE A 120 5.43 -10.99 16.68
C PHE A 120 6.97 -10.96 16.61
N GLN A 121 7.65 -10.21 17.49
CA GLN A 121 9.13 -10.13 17.53
C GLN A 121 9.82 -11.50 17.64
N ASN A 122 9.24 -12.41 18.44
CA ASN A 122 9.80 -13.75 18.69
C ASN A 122 9.58 -14.73 17.53
N ILE A 123 8.64 -14.40 16.62
CA ILE A 123 8.23 -15.25 15.49
C ILE A 123 9.01 -14.87 14.24
N SER A 124 9.05 -13.57 13.93
CA SER A 124 9.71 -13.04 12.74
C SER A 124 11.24 -13.04 12.80
N GLY A 125 11.82 -13.29 13.98
CA GLY A 125 13.25 -13.06 14.23
C GLY A 125 13.66 -11.60 13.94
N LEU A 126 12.74 -10.65 14.16
CA LEU A 126 12.84 -9.22 13.80
C LEU A 126 13.01 -8.93 12.29
N LYS A 127 12.89 -9.93 11.42
CA LYS A 127 12.93 -9.72 9.96
C LYS A 127 11.54 -9.33 9.48
N PHE A 128 11.31 -8.03 9.33
CA PHE A 128 10.05 -7.48 8.83
C PHE A 128 10.25 -6.72 7.50
N PRO A 129 10.41 -7.41 6.34
CA PRO A 129 10.87 -6.79 5.09
C PRO A 129 10.07 -5.58 4.60
N LYS A 130 8.77 -5.52 4.92
CA LYS A 130 7.86 -4.43 4.50
C LYS A 130 7.64 -3.35 5.59
N LEU A 131 8.09 -3.57 6.83
CA LEU A 131 7.93 -2.59 7.92
C LEU A 131 8.93 -1.43 7.77
N HIS A 132 10.13 -1.71 7.25
CA HIS A 132 11.14 -0.71 6.92
C HIS A 132 10.70 0.28 5.82
N SER A 133 9.64 -0.04 5.07
CA SER A 133 9.03 0.87 4.08
C SER A 133 8.09 1.93 4.69
N TRP A 134 7.99 2.01 6.03
CA TRP A 134 6.95 2.76 6.76
C TRP A 134 7.42 3.72 7.87
N ASN A 135 8.73 3.87 8.12
CA ASN A 135 9.26 4.79 9.17
C ASN A 135 8.60 6.20 9.07
N ILE A 136 8.18 6.93 10.12
CA ILE A 136 8.51 7.00 11.56
C ILE A 136 9.81 7.76 11.86
N ASP A 137 9.68 8.98 12.39
CA ASP A 137 10.75 9.77 13.01
C ASP A 137 11.07 9.26 14.41
N LEU A 138 12.27 8.72 14.61
CA LEU A 138 12.75 8.32 15.93
C LEU A 138 13.25 9.54 16.72
N LYS A 139 12.84 9.64 17.99
CA LYS A 139 13.51 10.49 18.99
C LYS A 139 14.53 9.65 19.75
N ILE A 140 15.82 9.92 19.53
CA ILE A 140 16.93 9.35 20.30
C ILE A 140 17.72 10.53 20.86
N ASP A 141 17.91 10.56 22.19
CA ASP A 141 18.78 11.49 22.91
C ASP A 141 18.68 12.97 22.49
N GLY A 142 17.43 13.44 22.30
CA GLY A 142 17.14 14.84 21.97
C GLY A 142 17.30 15.23 20.49
N LYS A 143 17.82 14.36 19.62
CA LYS A 143 17.82 14.57 18.16
C LYS A 143 16.62 13.86 17.49
N ARG A 144 16.14 14.46 16.41
CA ARG A 144 15.08 13.92 15.52
C ARG A 144 15.68 13.64 14.15
N ILE A 145 15.36 12.47 13.59
CA ILE A 145 15.74 12.04 12.24
C ILE A 145 14.46 11.76 11.47
N TRP A 146 14.38 12.25 10.22
CA TRP A 146 13.16 12.29 9.41
C TRP A 146 12.91 11.00 8.59
N PHE A 147 11.67 10.52 8.52
CA PHE A 147 11.20 9.62 7.44
C PHE A 147 9.69 9.74 7.16
N TYR A 148 9.31 9.68 5.89
CA TYR A 148 7.93 9.88 5.41
C TYR A 148 7.19 8.56 5.11
N PRO A 149 6.11 8.22 5.85
CA PRO A 149 5.15 7.20 5.41
C PRO A 149 4.31 7.65 4.19
N ARG A 150 4.28 8.96 3.90
CA ARG A 150 3.27 9.60 3.04
C ARG A 150 3.48 9.43 1.53
N ILE A 151 4.72 9.16 1.07
CA ILE A 151 5.02 9.00 -0.36
C ILE A 151 4.71 7.56 -0.83
N SER A 152 4.93 6.56 0.02
CA SER A 152 4.64 5.15 -0.28
C SER A 152 3.18 4.96 -0.71
N THR A 153 2.22 5.50 0.05
CA THR A 153 0.78 5.38 -0.21
C THR A 153 0.36 5.99 -1.56
N VAL A 154 1.02 7.06 -2.00
CA VAL A 154 0.80 7.73 -3.30
C VAL A 154 1.39 6.92 -4.46
N ILE A 155 2.54 6.28 -4.26
CA ILE A 155 3.17 5.41 -5.26
C ILE A 155 2.44 4.07 -5.41
N CYS A 156 1.72 3.62 -4.36
CA CYS A 156 0.96 2.36 -4.36
C CYS A 156 -0.25 2.31 -5.31
N ASP A 157 -0.56 3.41 -6.01
CA ASP A 157 -1.46 3.48 -7.18
C ASP A 157 -0.69 4.06 -8.37
N TRP A 158 0.45 3.48 -8.74
CA TRP A 158 1.24 3.95 -9.91
C TRP A 158 0.43 4.10 -11.22
N PRO A 159 -0.64 3.31 -11.48
CA PRO A 159 -1.58 3.61 -12.56
C PRO A 159 -2.22 5.00 -12.49
N GLU A 160 -2.60 5.49 -11.31
CA GLU A 160 -3.08 6.88 -11.07
C GLU A 160 -1.94 7.89 -10.82
N ALA A 161 -0.73 7.46 -10.47
CA ALA A 161 0.44 8.37 -10.43
C ALA A 161 0.73 8.99 -11.82
N CYS A 162 0.29 8.33 -12.90
CA CYS A 162 0.28 8.87 -14.26
C CYS A 162 -0.59 10.15 -14.37
N THR A 163 -1.68 10.21 -13.62
CA THR A 163 -2.58 11.37 -13.53
C THR A 163 -1.91 12.53 -12.81
N PHE A 164 -1.05 12.25 -11.82
CA PHE A 164 -0.20 13.27 -11.18
C PHE A 164 0.95 13.73 -12.06
N SER A 165 1.51 12.86 -12.92
CA SER A 165 2.37 13.32 -14.02
C SER A 165 1.59 13.97 -15.15
N LEU A 166 0.27 14.18 -15.02
CA LEU A 166 -0.62 14.79 -16.01
C LEU A 166 -0.64 14.08 -17.35
N THR A 167 -0.23 12.81 -17.44
CA THR A 167 -0.16 12.12 -18.73
C THR A 167 -1.49 11.48 -19.09
N TYR A 168 -2.12 11.91 -20.19
CA TYR A 168 -3.42 11.36 -20.59
C TYR A 168 -3.30 9.92 -21.10
N LYS A 169 -4.13 9.03 -20.55
CA LYS A 169 -4.22 7.62 -20.95
C LYS A 169 -5.33 7.42 -21.95
N SER A 170 -4.94 7.30 -23.22
CA SER A 170 -5.82 6.87 -24.31
C SER A 170 -5.14 5.78 -25.13
N SER A 171 -5.91 4.82 -25.64
CA SER A 171 -5.46 3.86 -26.65
C SER A 171 -4.98 4.55 -27.95
N ASN A 172 -5.41 5.80 -28.17
CA ASN A 172 -4.97 6.65 -29.28
C ASN A 172 -3.76 7.53 -28.94
N SER A 173 -3.16 7.40 -27.75
CA SER A 173 -1.96 8.16 -27.39
C SER A 173 -0.76 7.75 -28.25
N ASN A 174 0.01 8.74 -28.71
CA ASN A 174 1.27 8.49 -29.41
C ASN A 174 2.35 7.94 -28.48
N TYR A 175 2.29 8.27 -27.18
CA TYR A 175 3.26 7.85 -26.16
C TYR A 175 2.58 7.15 -24.98
N PRO A 176 2.09 5.90 -25.18
CA PRO A 176 1.27 5.19 -24.20
C PRO A 176 2.05 4.69 -22.98
N CYS A 177 3.39 4.69 -23.01
CA CYS A 177 4.20 4.35 -21.85
C CYS A 177 4.23 5.49 -20.83
N HIS A 178 4.07 5.17 -19.55
CA HIS A 178 4.09 6.11 -18.44
C HIS A 178 5.50 6.38 -17.87
N PHE A 179 6.49 5.57 -18.21
CA PHE A 179 7.89 5.77 -17.80
C PHE A 179 8.76 6.45 -18.86
N CYS A 180 8.37 6.40 -20.14
CA CYS A 180 9.18 6.92 -21.24
C CYS A 180 8.35 7.41 -22.43
N LEU A 181 8.95 8.26 -23.26
CA LEU A 181 8.40 8.76 -24.53
C LEU A 181 8.75 7.83 -25.69
N VAL A 182 8.47 6.53 -25.53
CA VAL A 182 8.54 5.57 -26.64
C VAL A 182 7.23 5.63 -27.41
N SER A 183 7.30 5.88 -28.72
CA SER A 183 6.12 5.88 -29.59
C SER A 183 5.41 4.52 -29.54
N LYS A 184 4.08 4.53 -29.63
CA LYS A 184 3.24 3.33 -29.79
C LYS A 184 3.77 2.37 -30.87
N ASP A 185 4.29 2.92 -31.98
CA ASP A 185 4.78 2.15 -33.13
C ASP A 185 6.10 1.41 -32.83
N ASN A 186 6.81 1.84 -31.79
CA ASN A 186 8.08 1.28 -31.34
C ASN A 186 7.98 0.40 -30.09
N LEU A 187 6.78 0.18 -29.52
CA LEU A 187 6.59 -0.64 -28.31
C LEU A 187 7.06 -2.09 -28.47
N ALA A 188 6.89 -2.67 -29.67
CA ALA A 188 7.28 -4.05 -29.97
C ALA A 188 8.74 -4.16 -30.47
N ASN A 189 9.48 -3.05 -30.57
CA ASN A 189 10.82 -3.02 -31.14
C ASN A 189 11.87 -3.50 -30.12
N THR A 190 12.22 -4.78 -30.19
CA THR A 190 13.23 -5.42 -29.31
C THR A 190 14.66 -4.92 -29.53
N CYS A 191 14.93 -4.21 -30.62
CA CYS A 191 16.24 -3.63 -30.95
C CYS A 191 16.44 -2.21 -30.41
N LEU A 192 15.43 -1.63 -29.73
CA LEU A 192 15.45 -0.25 -29.26
C LEU A 192 16.43 -0.08 -28.10
N ARG A 193 17.49 0.72 -28.30
CA ARG A 193 18.58 0.89 -27.32
C ARG A 193 18.15 1.83 -26.20
N LYS A 194 18.66 1.62 -24.97
CA LYS A 194 18.32 2.46 -23.79
C LYS A 194 18.55 3.96 -24.00
N ASN A 195 19.54 4.35 -24.81
CA ASN A 195 19.83 5.75 -25.14
C ASN A 195 18.87 6.38 -26.17
N GLN A 196 17.96 5.59 -26.77
CA GLN A 196 16.93 6.06 -27.71
C GLN A 196 15.56 6.28 -27.02
N ALA A 197 15.43 5.90 -25.74
CA ALA A 197 14.20 6.08 -24.96
C ALA A 197 14.35 7.26 -23.99
N VAL A 198 13.67 8.37 -24.25
CA VAL A 198 13.61 9.51 -23.32
C VAL A 198 12.74 9.12 -22.12
N LEU A 199 13.29 9.22 -20.91
CA LEU A 199 12.56 8.95 -19.67
C LEU A 199 11.67 10.13 -19.27
N ARG A 200 10.46 9.81 -18.80
CA ARG A 200 9.52 10.75 -18.18
C ARG A 200 9.95 10.97 -16.73
N ASN A 201 10.77 12.00 -16.49
CA ASN A 201 11.25 12.39 -15.16
C ASN A 201 10.84 13.83 -14.81
N LYS A 202 11.01 14.24 -13.55
CA LYS A 202 10.65 15.58 -13.06
C LYS A 202 11.15 16.70 -13.98
N GLU A 203 12.44 16.71 -14.33
CA GLU A 203 13.02 17.79 -15.13
C GLU A 203 12.47 17.84 -16.57
N ASN A 204 12.37 16.69 -17.24
CA ASN A 204 11.90 16.62 -18.62
C ASN A 204 10.42 16.96 -18.72
N MET A 205 9.59 16.41 -17.83
CA MET A 205 8.15 16.67 -17.85
C MET A 205 7.83 18.13 -17.49
N LYS A 206 8.60 18.75 -16.58
CA LYS A 206 8.50 20.20 -16.31
C LYS A 206 8.86 21.03 -17.55
N LYS A 207 9.96 20.71 -18.26
CA LYS A 207 10.35 21.42 -19.50
C LYS A 207 9.26 21.38 -20.58
N TYR A 208 8.56 20.25 -20.76
CA TYR A 208 7.44 20.18 -21.72
C TYR A 208 6.25 21.07 -21.31
N TYR A 209 6.05 21.28 -20.01
CA TYR A 209 5.06 22.21 -19.49
C TYR A 209 5.50 23.67 -19.64
N ASP A 210 6.70 24.01 -19.17
CA ASP A 210 7.27 25.37 -19.21
C ASP A 210 7.39 25.92 -20.64
N ASN A 211 7.56 25.03 -21.63
CA ASN A 211 7.65 25.35 -23.07
C ASN A 211 6.30 25.25 -23.83
N ASP A 212 5.17 25.02 -23.15
CA ASP A 212 3.84 24.77 -23.76
C ASP A 212 3.80 23.66 -24.84
N THR A 213 4.70 22.68 -24.72
CA THR A 213 4.83 21.51 -25.63
C THR A 213 4.22 20.23 -25.03
N THR A 214 3.31 20.40 -24.06
CA THR A 214 2.64 19.34 -23.30
C THR A 214 2.10 18.21 -24.16
N LYS A 215 1.45 18.53 -25.29
CA LYS A 215 0.90 17.54 -26.26
C LYS A 215 1.96 16.58 -26.82
N GLU A 216 3.19 17.04 -27.02
CA GLU A 216 4.30 16.21 -27.53
C GLU A 216 4.67 15.10 -26.54
N ALA A 217 4.55 15.38 -25.24
CA ALA A 217 4.75 14.41 -24.18
C ALA A 217 3.45 13.72 -23.72
N SER A 218 2.33 13.94 -24.41
CA SER A 218 0.99 13.48 -24.01
C SER A 218 0.60 13.91 -22.59
N LEU A 219 0.86 15.18 -22.26
CA LEU A 219 0.53 15.86 -21.01
C LEU A 219 -0.75 16.71 -21.11
N GLU A 220 -1.48 16.80 -20.00
CA GLU A 220 -2.50 17.82 -19.74
C GLU A 220 -1.82 19.17 -19.41
N PRO A 221 -2.36 20.31 -19.88
CA PRO A 221 -1.80 21.65 -19.67
C PRO A 221 -2.18 22.22 -18.29
N VAL A 222 -1.89 21.48 -17.22
CA VAL A 222 -2.18 21.87 -15.83
C VAL A 222 -0.85 22.03 -15.07
N TYR A 223 -0.79 22.95 -14.11
CA TYR A 223 0.40 23.10 -13.26
C TYR A 223 0.49 21.95 -12.25
N ASN A 224 1.66 21.31 -12.15
CA ASN A 224 1.93 20.23 -11.20
C ASN A 224 2.88 20.67 -10.09
N TYR A 225 2.34 20.79 -8.88
CA TYR A 225 3.07 21.15 -7.65
C TYR A 225 4.30 20.27 -7.35
N PHE A 226 4.29 18.99 -7.77
CA PHE A 226 5.43 18.08 -7.56
C PHE A 226 6.70 18.49 -8.34
N TRP A 227 6.60 19.41 -9.32
CA TRP A 227 7.77 19.92 -10.04
C TRP A 227 8.65 20.88 -9.22
N ASP A 228 8.14 21.42 -8.11
CA ASP A 228 8.85 22.41 -7.28
C ASP A 228 9.31 21.86 -5.92
N ILE A 229 8.97 20.60 -5.60
CA ILE A 229 9.56 19.87 -4.46
C ILE A 229 10.99 19.46 -4.85
N PRO A 230 12.05 19.78 -4.08
CA PRO A 230 13.46 19.51 -4.42
C PRO A 230 13.75 18.10 -4.94
#